data_AF-A0A927Q9M3-F1
#
_entry.id   AF-A0A927Q9M3-F1
#
_cell.length_a   1.000
_cell.length_b   1.000
_cell.length_c   1.000
_cell.angle_alpha   90.00
_cell.angle_beta   90.00
_cell.angle_gamma   90.00
#
_symmetry.space_group_name_H-M   'P 1'
#
loop_
_entity.id
_entity.type
_entity.pdbx_description
1 polymer ?
#
loop_
_entity_poly.entity_id
_entity_poly.type
_entity_poly.pdbx_seq_one_letter_code
_entity_poly.pdbx_strand_id
1 'polypeptide(L)'
;MAKDQRAQLRDKITEALMRDVGVSERMAQPFVDSILRCFAGEQPYFPAPAREYPVALIREALERGESVKRVMRAFDISRSKLHQIFPGGLPKSAANEPLSTVSMKSETK
;
A
#
# COMPACT_ATOMS: atom_id res chain seq x y z
N MET A 1 -31.05 1.49 1.17
CA MET A 1 -29.60 1.65 1.34
C MET A 1 -28.94 0.48 2.11
N ALA A 2 -29.46 0.00 3.26
CA ALA A 2 -28.82 -1.09 4.02
C ALA A 2 -28.88 -2.51 3.39
N LYS A 3 -29.89 -2.77 2.54
CA LYS A 3 -30.09 -4.08 1.89
C LYS A 3 -28.95 -4.46 0.91
N ASP A 4 -28.29 -3.44 0.36
CA ASP A 4 -27.26 -3.58 -0.67
C ASP A 4 -25.90 -3.99 -0.07
N GLN A 5 -25.50 -3.37 1.05
CA GLN A 5 -24.22 -3.68 1.71
C GLN A 5 -24.15 -5.13 2.24
N ARG A 6 -25.26 -5.66 2.76
CA ARG A 6 -25.32 -7.05 3.23
C ARG A 6 -25.19 -8.05 2.08
N ALA A 7 -25.81 -7.77 0.94
CA ALA A 7 -25.68 -8.58 -0.27
C ALA A 7 -24.23 -8.53 -0.79
N GLN A 8 -23.64 -7.34 -0.88
CA GLN A 8 -22.25 -7.17 -1.30
C GLN A 8 -21.26 -7.90 -0.37
N LEU A 9 -21.50 -7.90 0.95
CA LEU A 9 -20.67 -8.67 1.88
C LEU A 9 -20.84 -10.18 1.68
N ARG A 10 -22.08 -10.65 1.46
CA ARG A 10 -22.37 -12.05 1.13
C ARG A 10 -21.57 -12.49 -0.10
N ASP A 11 -21.60 -11.69 -1.16
CA ASP A 11 -20.93 -12.01 -2.42
C ASP A 11 -19.41 -12.07 -2.25
N LYS A 12 -18.82 -11.10 -1.54
CA LYS A 12 -17.38 -11.07 -1.25
C LYS A 12 -16.90 -12.27 -0.45
N ILE A 13 -17.64 -12.68 0.59
CA ILE A 13 -17.29 -13.84 1.40
C ILE A 13 -17.41 -15.13 0.57
N THR A 14 -18.46 -15.22 -0.25
CA THR A 14 -18.68 -16.37 -1.14
C THR A 14 -17.53 -16.51 -2.13
N GLU A 15 -17.14 -15.41 -2.79
CA GLU A 15 -16.03 -15.38 -3.73
C GLU A 15 -14.69 -15.77 -3.07
N ALA A 16 -14.42 -15.24 -1.86
CA ALA A 16 -13.22 -15.58 -1.12
C ALA A 16 -13.16 -17.08 -0.75
N LEU A 17 -14.27 -17.67 -0.31
CA LEU A 17 -14.34 -19.10 -0.01
C LEU A 17 -14.11 -19.95 -1.28
N MET A 18 -14.66 -19.54 -2.42
CA MET A 18 -14.45 -20.23 -3.68
C MET A 18 -12.99 -20.13 -4.14
N ARG A 19 -12.40 -18.94 -4.09
CA ARG A 19 -11.03 -18.68 -4.58
C ARG A 19 -9.95 -19.27 -3.67
N ASP A 20 -10.08 -19.06 -2.36
CA ASP A 20 -8.99 -19.31 -1.41
C ASP A 20 -9.10 -20.69 -0.73
N VAL A 21 -10.32 -21.26 -0.64
CA VAL A 21 -10.58 -22.58 -0.04
C VAL A 21 -10.96 -23.64 -1.09
N GLY A 22 -11.41 -23.23 -2.28
CA GLY A 22 -11.75 -24.15 -3.37
C GLY A 22 -13.10 -24.85 -3.22
N VAL A 23 -14.02 -24.32 -2.41
CA VAL A 23 -15.36 -24.88 -2.26
C VAL A 23 -16.31 -24.40 -3.36
N SER A 24 -17.27 -25.24 -3.74
CA SER A 24 -18.36 -24.80 -4.63
C SER A 24 -19.25 -23.77 -3.95
N GLU A 25 -19.92 -22.92 -4.73
CA GLU A 25 -20.84 -21.90 -4.20
C GLU A 25 -21.93 -22.52 -3.30
N ARG A 26 -22.49 -23.67 -3.70
CA ARG A 26 -23.49 -24.40 -2.91
C ARG A 26 -22.95 -24.83 -1.55
N MET A 27 -21.68 -25.24 -1.48
CA MET A 27 -21.02 -25.60 -0.23
C MET A 27 -20.65 -24.37 0.61
N ALA A 28 -20.41 -23.21 -0.01
CA ALA A 28 -20.08 -21.97 0.68
C ALA A 28 -21.28 -21.38 1.46
N GLN A 29 -22.51 -21.50 0.94
CA GLN A 29 -23.71 -20.89 1.53
C GLN A 29 -23.89 -21.11 3.04
N PRO A 30 -23.81 -22.34 3.60
CA PRO A 30 -23.98 -22.54 5.05
C PRO A 30 -22.93 -21.81 5.89
N PHE A 31 -21.69 -21.68 5.39
CA PHE A 31 -20.64 -20.92 6.06
C PHE A 31 -20.92 -19.42 6.00
N VAL A 32 -21.26 -18.90 4.81
CA VAL A 32 -21.58 -17.49 4.61
C VAL A 32 -22.76 -17.07 5.49
N ASP A 33 -23.83 -17.88 5.55
CA ASP A 33 -24.97 -17.60 6.40
C ASP A 33 -24.62 -17.65 7.89
N SER A 34 -23.73 -18.55 8.32
CA SER A 34 -23.25 -18.61 9.69
C SER A 34 -22.43 -17.38 10.06
N ILE A 35 -21.49 -16.99 9.19
CA ILE A 35 -20.67 -15.78 9.34
C ILE A 35 -21.56 -14.53 9.43
N LEU A 36 -22.53 -14.38 8.52
CA LEU A 36 -23.44 -13.23 8.52
C LEU A 36 -24.39 -13.21 9.73
N ARG A 37 -24.70 -14.37 10.33
CA ARG A 37 -25.48 -14.46 11.58
C ARG A 37 -24.65 -14.10 12.81
N CYS A 38 -23.35 -14.41 12.85
CA CYS A 38 -22.48 -13.99 13.94
C CYS A 38 -22.44 -12.46 14.10
N PHE A 39 -22.63 -11.72 13.00
CA PHE A 39 -22.68 -10.26 12.99
C PHE A 39 -24.09 -9.68 13.11
N ALA A 40 -25.08 -10.43 13.61
CA ALA A 40 -26.52 -10.10 13.65
C ALA A 40 -26.88 -8.78 14.38
N GLY A 41 -26.61 -7.64 13.72
CA GLY A 41 -26.89 -6.29 14.20
C GLY A 41 -25.64 -5.46 14.50
N GLU A 42 -24.46 -6.07 14.52
CA GLU A 42 -23.19 -5.39 14.78
C GLU A 42 -22.50 -5.03 13.47
N GLN A 43 -21.85 -3.85 13.41
CA GLN A 43 -20.97 -3.46 12.30
C GLN A 43 -19.52 -3.76 12.70
N PRO A 44 -18.95 -4.91 12.31
CA PRO A 44 -17.61 -5.27 12.73
C PRO A 44 -16.63 -4.38 11.96
N TYR A 45 -15.71 -3.76 12.69
CA TYR A 45 -14.58 -3.11 12.05
C TYR A 45 -13.60 -4.18 11.56
N PHE A 46 -13.53 -4.36 10.24
CA PHE A 46 -12.48 -5.14 9.62
C PHE A 46 -11.33 -4.19 9.28
N PRO A 47 -10.17 -4.27 9.95
CA PRO A 47 -9.02 -3.48 9.56
C PRO A 47 -8.64 -3.86 8.12
N ALA A 48 -8.45 -2.84 7.28
CA ALA A 48 -7.97 -3.07 5.93
C ALA A 48 -6.60 -3.77 6.00
N PRO A 49 -6.33 -4.76 5.11
CA PRO A 49 -5.01 -5.35 5.03
C PRO A 49 -3.98 -4.24 4.79
N ALA A 50 -2.82 -4.37 5.43
CA ALA A 50 -1.75 -3.39 5.27
C ALA A 50 -1.39 -3.30 3.79
N ARG A 51 -1.46 -2.10 3.22
CA ARG A 51 -1.07 -1.88 1.83
C ARG A 51 0.42 -2.15 1.68
N GLU A 52 0.76 -3.10 0.83
CA GLU A 52 2.13 -3.34 0.41
C GLU A 52 2.55 -2.30 -0.64
N TYR A 53 3.73 -1.72 -0.44
CA TYR A 53 4.30 -0.76 -1.39
C TYR A 53 5.49 -1.41 -2.10
N PRO A 54 5.61 -1.30 -3.43
CA PRO A 54 6.75 -1.85 -4.16
C PRO A 54 7.99 -0.96 -3.95
N VAL A 55 8.61 -1.05 -2.77
CA VAL A 55 9.70 -0.16 -2.33
C VAL A 55 10.86 -0.14 -3.33
N ALA A 56 11.20 -1.27 -3.94
CA ALA A 56 12.25 -1.36 -4.95
C ALA A 56 11.94 -0.49 -6.19
N LEU A 57 10.71 -0.53 -6.71
CA LEU A 57 10.31 0.27 -7.87
C LEU A 57 10.22 1.76 -7.53
N ILE A 58 9.75 2.09 -6.33
CA ILE A 58 9.70 3.47 -5.85
C ILE A 58 11.11 4.05 -5.73
N ARG A 59 12.05 3.26 -5.18
CA ARG A 59 13.46 3.64 -5.07
C ARG A 59 14.07 3.90 -6.45
N GLU A 60 13.90 2.96 -7.38
CA GLU A 60 14.42 3.08 -8.73
C GLU A 60 13.88 4.35 -9.42
N ALA A 61 12.59 4.63 -9.30
CA ALA A 61 12.00 5.86 -9.87
C ALA A 61 12.65 7.14 -9.32
N LEU A 62 12.94 7.19 -8.02
CA LEU A 62 13.63 8.32 -7.39
C LEU A 62 15.09 8.43 -7.82
N GLU A 63 15.80 7.30 -7.95
CA GLU A 63 17.20 7.25 -8.42
C GLU A 63 17.32 7.65 -9.91
N ARG A 64 16.30 7.34 -10.72
CA ARG A 64 16.17 7.87 -12.09
C ARG A 64 15.89 9.37 -12.16
N GLY A 65 15.69 10.03 -11.03
CA GLY A 65 15.43 11.47 -10.94
C GLY A 65 13.97 11.86 -11.18
N GLU A 66 13.02 10.92 -11.08
CA GLU A 66 11.61 11.29 -11.12
C GLU A 66 11.27 12.20 -9.94
N SER A 67 10.55 13.30 -10.23
CA SER A 67 10.14 14.22 -9.17
C SER A 67 9.26 13.51 -8.13
N VAL A 68 9.40 13.90 -6.86
CA VAL A 68 8.59 13.37 -5.75
C VAL A 68 7.08 13.42 -6.06
N LYS A 69 6.62 14.50 -6.69
CA LYS A 69 5.20 14.66 -7.09
C LYS A 69 4.76 13.60 -8.11
N ARG A 70 5.65 13.23 -9.05
CA ARG A 70 5.39 12.19 -10.05
C ARG A 70 5.37 10.81 -9.41
N VAL A 71 6.35 10.50 -8.56
CA VAL A 71 6.41 9.24 -7.80
C VAL A 71 5.18 9.06 -6.91
N MET A 72 4.78 10.11 -6.17
CA MET A 72 3.56 10.08 -5.34
C MET A 72 2.31 9.75 -6.14
N ARG A 73 2.16 10.32 -7.35
CA ARG A 73 1.02 10.02 -8.23
C ARG A 73 1.09 8.62 -8.83
N ALA A 74 2.27 8.20 -9.29
CA ALA A 74 2.45 6.91 -9.96
C ALA A 74 2.19 5.73 -9.03
N PHE A 75 2.59 5.85 -7.76
CA PHE A 75 2.42 4.80 -6.75
C PHE A 75 1.25 5.04 -5.80
N ASP A 76 0.47 6.10 -6.01
CA ASP A 76 -0.64 6.52 -5.15
C ASP A 76 -0.24 6.52 -3.66
N ILE A 77 0.83 7.26 -3.34
CA ILE A 77 1.38 7.37 -1.99
C ILE A 77 1.39 8.82 -1.51
N SER A 78 1.05 9.02 -0.25
CA SER A 78 1.18 10.32 0.39
C SER A 78 2.65 10.68 0.63
N ARG A 79 2.94 11.97 0.78
CA ARG A 79 4.29 12.44 1.09
C ARG A 79 4.80 11.90 2.42
N SER A 80 3.94 11.88 3.46
CA SER A 80 4.30 11.33 4.76
C SER A 80 4.63 9.84 4.68
N LYS A 81 3.84 9.06 3.92
CA LYS A 81 4.11 7.64 3.69
C LYS A 81 5.42 7.44 2.94
N LEU A 82 5.71 8.25 1.93
CA LEU A 82 6.97 8.17 1.20
C LEU A 82 8.18 8.39 2.12
N HIS A 83 8.13 9.37 3.03
CA HIS A 83 9.19 9.58 4.02
C HIS A 83 9.24 8.50 5.12
N GLN A 84 8.12 7.84 5.45
CA GLN A 84 8.13 6.64 6.31
C GLN A 84 8.82 5.45 5.64
N ILE A 85 8.64 5.27 4.33
CA ILE A 85 9.27 4.20 3.55
C ILE A 85 10.80 4.44 3.47
N PHE A 86 11.24 5.69 3.41
CA PHE A 86 12.65 6.08 3.33
C PHE A 86 13.07 6.97 4.52
N PRO A 87 13.29 6.38 5.72
CA PRO A 87 13.57 7.15 6.94
C PRO A 87 14.92 7.90 6.88
N GLY A 88 15.87 7.44 6.07
CA GLY A 88 17.17 8.09 5.82
C GLY A 88 17.13 9.24 4.80
N GLY A 89 15.95 9.62 4.32
CA GLY A 89 15.78 10.57 3.22
C GLY A 89 15.54 9.89 1.88
N LEU A 90 15.04 10.67 0.91
CA LEU A 90 14.72 10.15 -0.41
C LEU A 90 16.00 9.86 -1.20
N PRO A 91 16.08 8.70 -1.90
CA PRO A 91 17.14 8.45 -2.86
C PRO A 91 17.28 9.62 -3.82
N LYS A 92 18.51 10.12 -3.97
CA LYS A 92 18.84 11.18 -4.92
C LYS A 92 19.25 10.51 -6.23
N SER A 93 18.97 11.20 -7.34
CA SER A 93 19.53 10.76 -8.61
C SER A 93 21.05 10.82 -8.58
N ALA A 94 21.71 9.81 -9.12
CA ALA A 94 23.16 9.81 -9.32
C ALA A 94 23.64 10.98 -10.19
N ALA A 95 22.76 11.56 -11.01
CA ALA A 95 23.06 12.76 -11.81
C ALA A 95 23.14 14.06 -10.97
N ASN A 96 22.74 14.01 -9.69
CA ASN A 96 22.63 15.16 -8.79
C ASN A 96 23.60 15.09 -7.60
N GLU A 97 24.69 14.32 -7.68
CA GLU A 97 25.81 14.51 -6.75
C GLU A 97 26.47 15.88 -7.04
N PRO A 98 26.44 16.84 -6.10
CA PRO A 98 27.35 17.96 -6.20
C PRO A 98 28.76 17.42 -5.94
N LEU A 99 29.64 17.54 -6.93
CA LEU A 99 31.09 17.48 -6.74
C LEU A 99 31.42 18.25 -5.47
N SER A 100 31.89 17.55 -4.44
CA SER A 100 32.34 18.20 -3.21
C SER A 100 33.51 19.11 -3.54
N THR A 101 33.26 20.42 -3.53
CA THR A 101 34.30 21.45 -3.57
C THR A 101 35.04 21.40 -2.25
N VAL A 102 36.08 20.58 -2.17
CA VAL A 102 37.07 20.63 -1.10
C VAL A 102 37.80 21.97 -1.21
N SER A 103 37.39 22.94 -0.40
CA SER A 103 38.06 24.23 -0.28
C SER A 103 39.31 24.05 0.58
N MET A 104 40.46 23.84 -0.07
CA MET A 104 41.76 23.84 0.60
C MET A 104 42.11 25.29 0.98
N LYS A 105 42.03 25.61 2.26
CA LYS A 105 42.68 26.81 2.81
C LYS A 105 44.15 26.48 3.05
N SER A 106 45.03 26.97 2.18
CA SER A 106 46.46 27.06 2.45
C SER A 106 46.71 28.32 3.30
N GLU A 107 47.05 28.14 4.57
CA GLU A 107 47.65 29.20 5.38
C GLU A 107 49.17 29.21 5.10
N THR A 108 49.63 30.34 4.57
CA THR A 108 51.04 30.65 4.32
C THR A 108 51.67 31.16 5.61
N LYS A 109 52.92 30.74 5.82
CA LYS A 109 53.78 30.92 6.99
C LYS A 109 54.22 32.37 7.23
#